data_AF-E3LWA1-F1
#
_entry.id   AF-E3LWA1-F1
#
_cell.length_a   1.000
_cell.length_b   1.000
_cell.length_c   1.000
_cell.angle_alpha   90.00
_cell.angle_beta   90.00
_cell.angle_gamma   90.00
#
_symmetry.space_group_name_H-M   'P 1'
#
loop_
_entity.id
_entity.type
_entity.pdbx_description
1 polymer ?
#
loop_
_entity_poly.entity_id
_entity_poly.type
_entity_poly.pdbx_seq_one_letter_code
_entity_poly.pdbx_strand_id
1 'polypeptide(L)'
;MANYRTGMTVEETLRAAENARESISRLSEVEQDVRAYLLNKRDYILSEKEKHFKDRFKHFYAFKEKFETRYKNLISDARKCESGFVTAEIKEKKDELLKIASTLTGKAEELAFYLKTVLSIIPDLEMISILLKLTTHIKAIQDIANKLLQCINGEYDHSHFQTFVRDWSEISGQVHMSLALASVKLPLIMLEPQQLTRIKNLLTRIRAKHTPGWYFELADAVGGGVLDEMRSYQERLVVYVEELNAIGEKIGDIAYH
;
A
#
# COMPACT_ATOMS: atom_id res chain seq x y z
N MET A 1 -53.32 42.02 -14.61
CA MET A 1 -51.96 41.61 -14.22
C MET A 1 -52.03 40.17 -13.74
N ALA A 2 -51.57 39.22 -14.55
CA ALA A 2 -51.61 37.80 -14.22
C ALA A 2 -50.39 37.45 -13.35
N ASN A 3 -50.61 37.24 -12.05
CA ASN A 3 -49.64 36.58 -11.17
C ASN A 3 -49.56 35.11 -11.57
N TYR A 4 -48.64 34.77 -12.48
CA TYR A 4 -48.30 33.39 -12.77
C TYR A 4 -47.71 32.76 -11.50
N ARG A 5 -48.43 31.77 -10.97
CA ARG A 5 -48.04 30.95 -9.81
C ARG A 5 -46.68 30.28 -10.07
N THR A 6 -45.63 30.83 -9.50
CA THR A 6 -44.32 30.16 -9.30
C THR A 6 -44.40 29.25 -8.05
N GLY A 7 -45.35 28.33 -8.05
CA GLY A 7 -45.45 27.29 -7.01
C GLY A 7 -44.58 26.10 -7.40
N MET A 8 -43.72 25.63 -6.49
CA MET A 8 -42.96 24.38 -6.67
C MET A 8 -43.93 23.21 -6.72
N THR A 9 -43.76 22.30 -7.67
CA THR A 9 -44.68 21.18 -7.85
C THR A 9 -44.28 19.98 -6.98
N VAL A 10 -45.25 19.09 -6.74
CA VAL A 10 -44.99 17.79 -6.10
C VAL A 10 -43.99 16.99 -6.91
N GLU A 11 -44.12 16.96 -8.23
CA GLU A 11 -43.23 16.23 -9.14
C GLU A 11 -41.78 16.74 -9.07
N GLU A 12 -41.57 18.06 -9.07
CA GLU A 12 -40.24 18.66 -8.90
C GLU A 12 -39.59 18.27 -7.58
N THR A 13 -40.37 18.24 -6.50
CA THR A 13 -39.91 17.89 -5.16
C THR A 13 -39.51 16.42 -5.09
N LEU A 14 -40.35 15.52 -5.61
CA LEU A 14 -40.09 14.08 -5.64
C LEU A 14 -38.85 13.76 -6.50
N ARG A 15 -38.72 14.40 -7.66
CA ARG A 15 -37.54 14.24 -8.54
C ARG A 15 -36.27 14.71 -7.85
N ALA A 16 -36.29 15.85 -7.17
CA ALA A 16 -35.12 16.34 -6.43
C ALA A 16 -34.71 15.39 -5.29
N ALA A 17 -35.70 14.82 -4.57
CA ALA A 17 -35.46 13.83 -3.52
C ALA A 17 -34.85 12.54 -4.09
N GLU A 18 -35.33 12.07 -5.23
CA GLU A 18 -34.81 10.86 -5.88
C GLU A 18 -33.37 11.06 -6.38
N ASN A 19 -33.09 12.20 -7.03
CA ASN A 19 -31.74 12.53 -7.47
C ASN A 19 -30.74 12.58 -6.29
N ALA A 20 -31.18 13.11 -5.14
CA ALA A 20 -30.37 13.12 -3.92
C ALA A 20 -30.09 11.70 -3.44
N ARG A 21 -31.10 10.84 -3.42
CA ARG A 21 -30.96 9.44 -3.00
C ARG A 21 -30.09 8.62 -3.93
N GLU A 22 -30.20 8.84 -5.24
CA GLU A 22 -29.33 8.20 -6.23
C GLU A 22 -27.87 8.62 -6.02
N SER A 23 -27.63 9.91 -5.79
CA SER A 23 -26.30 10.45 -5.48
C SER A 23 -25.69 9.80 -4.23
N ILE A 24 -26.48 9.58 -3.18
CA ILE A 24 -26.03 8.85 -1.98
C ILE A 24 -25.82 7.37 -2.25
N SER A 25 -26.62 6.75 -3.11
CA SER A 25 -26.47 5.33 -3.49
C SER A 25 -25.16 5.07 -4.22
N ARG A 26 -24.66 6.04 -5.00
CA ARG A 26 -23.34 5.98 -5.64
C ARG A 26 -22.17 5.98 -4.64
N LEU A 27 -22.41 6.36 -3.39
CA LEU A 27 -21.40 6.30 -2.31
C LEU A 27 -21.28 4.89 -1.69
N SER A 28 -22.05 3.91 -2.18
CA SER A 28 -22.05 2.53 -1.67
C SER A 28 -20.70 1.82 -1.82
N GLU A 29 -19.95 2.12 -2.88
CA GLU A 29 -18.60 1.56 -3.09
C GLU A 29 -17.64 2.00 -1.96
N VAL A 30 -17.62 3.30 -1.64
CA VAL A 30 -16.82 3.84 -0.53
C VAL A 30 -17.22 3.17 0.79
N GLU A 31 -18.52 2.97 1.04
CA GLU A 31 -18.97 2.28 2.25
C GLU A 31 -18.48 0.82 2.31
N GLN A 32 -18.55 0.09 1.19
CA GLN A 32 -18.06 -1.29 1.09
C GLN A 32 -16.57 -1.36 1.36
N ASP A 33 -15.79 -0.46 0.76
CA ASP A 33 -14.34 -0.39 0.95
C ASP A 33 -13.97 -0.13 2.42
N VAL A 34 -14.64 0.83 3.06
CA VAL A 34 -14.43 1.15 4.48
C VAL A 34 -14.81 -0.03 5.37
N ARG A 35 -15.93 -0.71 5.09
CA ARG A 35 -16.35 -1.90 5.84
C ARG A 35 -15.36 -3.04 5.70
N ALA A 36 -14.90 -3.32 4.48
CA ALA A 36 -13.90 -4.36 4.22
C ALA A 36 -12.60 -4.08 4.98
N TYR A 37 -12.13 -2.82 4.95
CA TYR A 37 -10.96 -2.39 5.70
C TYR A 37 -11.11 -2.63 7.21
N LEU A 38 -12.21 -2.16 7.81
CA LEU A 38 -12.45 -2.31 9.25
C LEU A 38 -12.65 -3.77 9.67
N LEU A 39 -13.23 -4.61 8.80
CA LEU A 39 -13.40 -6.04 9.04
C LEU A 39 -12.04 -6.76 9.10
N ASN A 40 -11.14 -6.44 8.17
CA ASN A 40 -9.78 -6.98 8.15
C ASN A 40 -8.95 -6.57 9.38
N LYS A 41 -9.35 -5.51 10.09
CA LYS A 41 -8.69 -4.98 11.28
C LYS A 41 -9.38 -5.39 12.59
N ARG A 42 -10.40 -6.25 12.55
CA ARG A 42 -11.25 -6.57 13.71
C ARG A 42 -10.49 -7.16 14.90
N ASP A 43 -9.49 -8.00 14.63
CA ASP A 43 -8.72 -8.72 15.64
C ASP A 43 -7.41 -8.01 16.04
N TYR A 44 -7.18 -6.80 15.50
CA TYR A 44 -5.97 -6.01 15.73
C TYR A 44 -6.25 -4.82 16.65
N ILE A 45 -5.22 -4.39 17.39
CA ILE A 45 -5.26 -3.12 18.12
C ILE A 45 -5.16 -1.99 17.09
N LEU A 46 -6.22 -1.21 16.97
CA LEU A 46 -6.26 -0.05 16.07
C LEU A 46 -5.28 1.03 16.56
N SER A 47 -4.48 1.57 15.64
CA SER A 47 -3.73 2.82 15.84
C SER A 47 -4.68 3.99 16.10
N GLU A 48 -4.16 5.10 16.64
CA GLU A 48 -4.97 6.32 16.87
C GLU A 48 -5.60 6.88 15.58
N LYS A 49 -4.88 6.79 14.45
CA LYS A 49 -5.42 7.19 13.13
C LYS A 49 -6.58 6.28 12.71
N GLU A 50 -6.46 4.97 12.90
CA GLU A 50 -7.51 3.98 12.59
C GLU A 50 -8.73 4.12 13.53
N LYS A 51 -8.53 4.42 14.82
CA LYS A 51 -9.61 4.72 15.77
C LYS A 51 -10.38 5.97 15.32
N HIS A 52 -9.67 7.05 15.03
CA HIS A 52 -10.27 8.29 14.55
C HIS A 52 -11.06 8.06 13.25
N PHE A 53 -10.55 7.24 12.34
CA PHE A 53 -11.26 6.90 11.11
C PHE A 53 -12.51 6.06 11.34
N LYS A 54 -12.43 5.05 12.22
CA LYS A 54 -13.59 4.26 12.63
C LYS A 54 -14.70 5.16 13.20
N ASP A 55 -14.34 6.16 13.99
CA ASP A 55 -15.30 7.12 14.53
C ASP A 55 -15.89 8.03 13.44
N ARG A 56 -15.07 8.52 12.49
CA ARG A 56 -15.58 9.24 11.30
C ARG A 56 -16.58 8.39 10.51
N PHE A 57 -16.31 7.10 10.33
CA PHE A 57 -17.22 6.18 9.65
C PHE A 57 -18.54 5.99 10.40
N LYS A 58 -18.51 5.86 11.75
CA LYS A 58 -19.74 5.85 12.56
C LYS A 58 -20.57 7.11 12.36
N HIS A 59 -19.92 8.28 12.34
CA HIS A 59 -20.60 9.55 12.11
C HIS A 59 -21.22 9.64 10.71
N PHE A 60 -20.52 9.15 9.68
CA PHE A 60 -21.07 9.04 8.33
C PHE A 60 -22.32 8.17 8.30
N TYR A 61 -22.26 6.99 8.94
CA TYR A 61 -23.39 6.06 8.97
C TYR A 61 -24.62 6.63 9.69
N ALA A 62 -24.43 7.27 10.85
CA ALA A 62 -25.51 7.95 11.56
C ALA A 62 -26.15 9.07 10.72
N PHE A 63 -25.35 9.80 9.94
CA PHE A 63 -25.85 10.83 9.04
C PHE A 63 -26.63 10.25 7.85
N LYS A 64 -26.23 9.07 7.36
CA LYS A 64 -26.93 8.33 6.30
C LYS A 64 -28.31 7.86 6.78
N GLU A 65 -28.42 7.34 8.00
CA GLU A 65 -29.71 6.97 8.59
C GLU A 65 -30.65 8.18 8.75
N LYS A 66 -30.10 9.33 9.14
CA LYS A 66 -30.84 10.60 9.20
C LYS A 66 -31.37 11.00 7.81
N PHE A 67 -30.54 10.89 6.78
CA PHE A 67 -30.94 11.15 5.39
C PHE A 67 -32.11 10.25 4.96
N GLU A 68 -31.99 8.94 5.14
CA GLU A 68 -33.04 7.97 4.77
C GLU A 68 -34.37 8.26 5.47
N THR A 69 -34.32 8.63 6.75
CA THR A 69 -35.51 9.03 7.51
C THR A 69 -36.15 10.28 6.93
N ARG A 70 -35.35 11.31 6.63
CA ARG A 70 -35.85 12.57 6.05
C ARG A 70 -36.40 12.37 4.64
N TYR A 71 -35.76 11.53 3.83
CA TYR A 71 -36.24 11.17 2.51
C TYR A 71 -37.62 10.51 2.59
N LYS A 72 -37.79 9.48 3.43
CA LYS A 72 -39.10 8.79 3.60
C LYS A 72 -40.20 9.75 4.04
N ASN A 73 -39.91 10.64 4.98
CA ASN A 73 -40.87 11.64 5.47
C ASN A 73 -41.25 12.63 4.36
N LEU A 74 -40.28 13.14 3.61
CA LEU A 74 -40.54 14.06 2.50
C LEU A 74 -41.41 13.42 1.41
N ILE A 75 -41.10 12.19 1.00
CA ILE A 75 -41.88 11.47 -0.02
C ILE A 75 -43.32 11.24 0.47
N SER A 76 -43.49 10.82 1.73
CA SER A 76 -44.81 10.66 2.34
C SER A 76 -45.60 11.96 2.34
N ASP A 77 -44.99 13.06 2.79
CA ASP A 77 -45.67 14.35 2.92
C ASP A 77 -46.00 14.96 1.56
N ALA A 78 -45.08 14.90 0.60
CA ALA A 78 -45.30 15.40 -0.75
C ALA A 78 -46.41 14.63 -1.49
N ARG A 79 -46.55 13.32 -1.27
CA ARG A 79 -47.62 12.50 -1.87
C ARG A 79 -49.00 12.78 -1.29
N LYS A 80 -49.08 13.37 -0.10
CA LYS A 80 -50.36 13.77 0.52
C LYS A 80 -50.87 15.11 -0.01
N CYS A 81 -50.10 15.82 -0.84
CA CYS A 81 -50.54 17.09 -1.43
C CYS A 81 -51.52 16.85 -2.59
N GLU A 82 -52.80 17.08 -2.34
CA GLU A 82 -53.88 16.94 -3.34
C GLU A 82 -53.87 18.04 -4.40
N SER A 83 -53.26 19.19 -4.11
CA SER A 83 -53.27 20.38 -4.99
C SER A 83 -52.24 20.32 -6.14
N GLY A 84 -51.39 19.29 -6.18
CA GLY A 84 -50.26 19.18 -7.13
C GLY A 84 -49.09 20.14 -6.85
N PHE A 85 -49.25 21.09 -5.93
CA PHE A 85 -48.23 22.03 -5.47
C PHE A 85 -47.83 21.74 -4.03
N VAL A 86 -46.55 21.94 -3.69
CA VAL A 86 -46.06 21.70 -2.32
C VAL A 86 -46.22 22.94 -1.44
N THR A 87 -46.40 22.72 -0.15
CA THR A 87 -46.40 23.78 0.87
C THR A 87 -44.99 24.31 1.11
N ALA A 88 -44.89 25.48 1.76
CA ALA A 88 -43.60 26.03 2.18
C ALA A 88 -42.83 25.08 3.11
N GLU A 89 -43.54 24.35 3.99
CA GLU A 89 -42.96 23.35 4.89
C GLU A 89 -42.32 22.18 4.12
N ILE A 90 -43.00 21.64 3.09
CA ILE A 90 -42.47 20.55 2.27
C ILE A 90 -41.27 21.03 1.45
N LYS A 91 -41.31 22.27 0.96
CA LYS A 91 -40.17 22.91 0.30
C LYS A 91 -38.96 23.01 1.23
N GLU A 92 -39.16 23.41 2.48
CA GLU A 92 -38.09 23.48 3.50
C GLU A 92 -37.52 22.09 3.81
N LYS A 93 -38.36 21.07 3.98
CA LYS A 93 -37.93 19.67 4.16
C LYS A 93 -37.08 19.18 3.00
N LYS A 94 -37.44 19.54 1.77
CA LYS A 94 -36.67 19.21 0.55
C LYS A 94 -35.32 19.92 0.55
N ASP A 95 -35.26 21.20 0.89
CA ASP A 95 -34.01 21.95 0.96
C ASP A 95 -33.08 21.40 2.07
N GLU A 96 -33.63 21.02 3.23
CA GLU A 96 -32.88 20.34 4.30
C GLU A 96 -32.33 18.99 3.84
N LEU A 97 -33.13 18.19 3.12
CA LEU A 97 -32.70 16.89 2.58
C LEU A 97 -31.51 17.07 1.63
N LEU A 98 -31.57 18.04 0.72
CA LEU A 98 -30.48 18.34 -0.22
C LEU A 98 -29.20 18.77 0.49
N LYS A 99 -29.32 19.57 1.55
CA LYS A 99 -28.17 19.97 2.38
C LYS A 99 -27.53 18.76 3.08
N ILE A 100 -28.34 17.85 3.60
CA ILE A 100 -27.86 16.60 4.20
C ILE A 100 -27.16 15.74 3.13
N ALA A 101 -27.75 15.61 1.93
CA ALA A 101 -27.15 14.83 0.85
C ALA A 101 -25.77 15.38 0.45
N SER A 102 -25.65 16.69 0.25
CA SER A 102 -24.36 17.34 -0.04
C SER A 102 -23.34 17.11 1.07
N THR A 103 -23.76 17.20 2.34
CA THR A 103 -22.88 16.93 3.48
C THR A 103 -22.40 15.48 3.50
N LEU A 104 -23.29 14.53 3.18
CA LEU A 104 -22.93 13.11 3.08
C LEU A 104 -21.93 12.84 1.96
N THR A 105 -22.12 13.44 0.79
CA THR A 105 -21.16 13.35 -0.31
C THR A 105 -19.77 13.82 0.12
N GLY A 106 -19.68 15.02 0.73
CA GLY A 106 -18.40 15.53 1.21
C GLY A 106 -17.75 14.63 2.28
N LYS A 107 -18.56 14.03 3.18
CA LYS A 107 -18.06 13.07 4.16
C LYS A 107 -17.58 11.76 3.53
N ALA A 108 -18.26 11.28 2.49
CA ALA A 108 -17.83 10.10 1.75
C ALA A 108 -16.54 10.37 0.98
N GLU A 109 -16.40 11.53 0.35
CA GLU A 109 -15.15 11.96 -0.28
C GLU A 109 -14.00 12.03 0.73
N GLU A 110 -14.26 12.60 1.91
CA GLU A 110 -13.29 12.64 3.00
C GLU A 110 -12.90 11.22 3.46
N LEU A 111 -13.87 10.31 3.63
CA LEU A 111 -13.61 8.92 3.99
C LEU A 111 -12.83 8.18 2.89
N ALA A 112 -13.20 8.36 1.62
CA ALA A 112 -12.50 7.77 0.49
C ALA A 112 -11.07 8.29 0.39
N PHE A 113 -10.87 9.59 0.59
CA PHE A 113 -9.54 10.20 0.67
C PHE A 113 -8.76 9.59 1.83
N TYR A 114 -9.29 9.62 3.05
CA TYR A 114 -8.61 9.08 4.23
C TYR A 114 -8.27 7.60 4.05
N LEU A 115 -9.18 6.81 3.48
CA LEU A 115 -8.95 5.41 3.17
C LEU A 115 -7.83 5.24 2.13
N LYS A 116 -7.80 6.06 1.07
CA LYS A 116 -6.82 5.97 -0.02
C LYS A 116 -5.45 6.60 0.29
N THR A 117 -5.38 7.60 1.16
CA THR A 117 -4.16 8.41 1.35
C THR A 117 -3.61 8.36 2.76
N VAL A 118 -4.46 8.17 3.77
CA VAL A 118 -4.04 8.19 5.18
C VAL A 118 -3.99 6.78 5.78
N LEU A 119 -4.88 5.89 5.33
CA LEU A 119 -5.04 4.53 5.85
C LEU A 119 -4.77 3.42 4.86
N SER A 120 -4.52 3.75 3.59
CA SER A 120 -4.00 2.79 2.62
C SER A 120 -2.58 2.43 3.00
N ILE A 121 -2.51 1.59 4.02
CA ILE A 121 -1.43 0.70 4.40
C ILE A 121 -1.68 -0.64 3.65
N ILE A 122 -2.01 -0.54 2.36
CA ILE A 122 -1.85 -1.63 1.39
C ILE A 122 -0.65 -1.34 0.44
N PRO A 123 0.48 -0.78 0.94
CA PRO A 123 1.75 -0.94 0.25
C PRO A 123 2.84 -1.60 1.11
N ASP A 124 2.59 -1.83 2.41
CA ASP A 124 3.53 -2.50 3.29
C ASP A 124 3.77 -3.95 2.87
N LEU A 125 2.73 -4.71 2.54
CA LEU A 125 2.91 -6.14 2.19
C LEU A 125 3.72 -6.35 0.91
N GLU A 126 3.52 -5.54 -0.14
CA GLU A 126 4.31 -5.65 -1.37
C GLU A 126 5.75 -5.20 -1.16
N MET A 127 5.97 -4.08 -0.45
CA MET A 127 7.33 -3.61 -0.17
C MET A 127 8.05 -4.56 0.79
N ILE A 128 7.39 -5.02 1.84
CA ILE A 128 7.89 -6.06 2.75
C ILE A 128 8.20 -7.33 1.95
N SER A 129 7.33 -7.75 1.04
CA SER A 129 7.60 -8.92 0.17
C SER A 129 8.85 -8.74 -0.68
N ILE A 130 9.05 -7.56 -1.28
CA ILE A 130 10.27 -7.25 -2.05
C ILE A 130 11.51 -7.21 -1.14
N LEU A 131 11.43 -6.57 0.04
CA LEU A 131 12.52 -6.50 1.02
C LEU A 131 12.88 -7.89 1.58
N LEU A 132 11.88 -8.73 1.83
CA LEU A 132 12.06 -10.11 2.27
C LEU A 132 12.74 -10.94 1.17
N LYS A 133 12.31 -10.83 -0.09
CA LYS A 133 12.99 -11.48 -1.23
C LYS A 133 14.44 -11.03 -1.34
N LEU A 134 14.70 -9.72 -1.26
CA LEU A 134 16.06 -9.17 -1.24
C LEU A 134 16.88 -9.71 -0.07
N THR A 135 16.29 -9.83 1.12
CA THR A 135 16.95 -10.42 2.30
C THR A 135 17.34 -11.87 2.04
N THR A 136 16.41 -12.67 1.51
CA THR A 136 16.66 -14.08 1.19
C THR A 136 17.80 -14.22 0.18
N HIS A 137 17.79 -13.44 -0.89
CA HIS A 137 18.87 -13.49 -1.89
C HIS A 137 20.21 -13.02 -1.31
N ILE A 138 20.22 -11.98 -0.48
CA ILE A 138 21.46 -11.49 0.16
C ILE A 138 22.03 -12.53 1.12
N LYS A 139 21.19 -13.18 1.92
CA LYS A 139 21.61 -14.32 2.76
C LYS A 139 22.15 -15.48 1.94
N ALA A 140 21.50 -15.81 0.82
CA ALA A 140 22.01 -16.85 -0.08
C ALA A 140 23.40 -16.51 -0.64
N ILE A 141 23.64 -15.26 -1.07
CA ILE A 141 24.97 -14.81 -1.52
C ILE A 141 25.98 -14.91 -0.38
N GLN A 142 25.60 -14.51 0.83
CA GLN A 142 26.45 -14.60 2.01
C GLN A 142 26.83 -16.05 2.33
N ASP A 143 25.87 -16.97 2.31
CA ASP A 143 26.09 -18.40 2.54
C ASP A 143 27.03 -18.99 1.47
N ILE A 144 26.88 -18.56 0.21
CA ILE A 144 27.77 -18.96 -0.88
C ILE A 144 29.18 -18.42 -0.66
N ALA A 145 29.33 -17.16 -0.26
CA ALA A 145 30.64 -16.57 0.06
C ALA A 145 31.33 -17.29 1.22
N ASN A 146 30.57 -17.68 2.26
CA ASN A 146 31.08 -18.50 3.35
C ASN A 146 31.53 -19.90 2.89
N LYS A 147 30.76 -20.55 2.01
CA LYS A 147 31.14 -21.85 1.43
C LYS A 147 32.41 -21.74 0.58
N LEU A 148 32.57 -20.66 -0.17
CA LEU A 148 33.81 -20.40 -0.92
C LEU A 148 35.02 -20.23 0.02
N LEU A 149 34.85 -19.55 1.16
CA LEU A 149 35.90 -19.47 2.18
C LEU A 149 36.24 -20.85 2.76
N GLN A 150 35.25 -21.69 3.02
CA GLN A 150 35.45 -23.07 3.49
C GLN A 150 36.21 -23.91 2.45
N CYS A 151 35.91 -23.75 1.15
CA CYS A 151 36.70 -24.37 0.09
C CYS A 151 38.16 -23.90 0.10
N ILE A 152 38.41 -22.59 0.28
CA ILE A 152 39.77 -22.02 0.34
C ILE A 152 40.56 -22.61 1.52
N ASN A 153 39.89 -22.81 2.66
CA ASN A 153 40.47 -23.39 3.87
C ASN A 153 40.66 -24.92 3.78
N GLY A 154 40.23 -25.56 2.68
CA GLY A 154 40.39 -26.98 2.45
C GLY A 154 39.31 -27.87 3.08
N GLU A 155 38.17 -27.30 3.48
CA GLU A 155 37.02 -28.06 4.02
C GLU A 155 36.20 -28.75 2.91
N TYR A 156 36.33 -28.31 1.66
CA TYR A 156 35.67 -28.87 0.48
C TYR A 156 36.65 -29.10 -0.67
N ASP A 157 36.33 -30.05 -1.55
CA ASP A 157 37.11 -30.28 -2.76
C ASP A 157 36.90 -29.17 -3.82
N HIS A 158 37.80 -29.12 -4.81
CA HIS A 158 37.79 -28.01 -5.77
C HIS A 158 36.61 -28.02 -6.75
N SER A 159 35.93 -29.15 -6.90
CA SER A 159 34.75 -29.25 -7.77
C SER A 159 33.56 -28.43 -7.22
N HIS A 160 33.58 -28.10 -5.93
CA HIS A 160 32.57 -27.27 -5.28
C HIS A 160 32.73 -25.77 -5.58
N PHE A 161 33.95 -25.27 -5.87
CA PHE A 161 34.17 -23.85 -6.21
C PHE A 161 33.35 -23.41 -7.41
N GLN A 162 33.39 -24.20 -8.49
CA GLN A 162 32.66 -23.89 -9.72
C GLN A 162 31.15 -23.86 -9.50
N THR A 163 30.63 -24.80 -8.70
CA THR A 163 29.22 -24.83 -8.32
C THR A 163 28.83 -23.57 -7.56
N PHE A 164 29.60 -23.20 -6.53
CA PHE A 164 29.30 -22.03 -5.71
C PHE A 164 29.40 -20.71 -6.46
N VAL A 165 30.38 -20.54 -7.34
CA VAL A 165 30.47 -19.34 -8.20
C VAL A 165 29.26 -19.27 -9.16
N ARG A 166 28.86 -20.39 -9.77
CA ARG A 166 27.67 -20.42 -10.62
C ARG A 166 26.41 -20.04 -9.85
N ASP A 167 26.23 -20.61 -8.66
CA ASP A 167 25.07 -20.33 -7.81
C ASP A 167 25.06 -18.84 -7.39
N TRP A 168 26.23 -18.24 -7.10
CA TRP A 168 26.33 -16.80 -6.85
C TRP A 168 25.79 -16.02 -8.04
N SER A 169 26.27 -16.32 -9.26
CA SER A 169 25.82 -15.66 -10.50
C SER A 169 24.30 -15.68 -10.64
N GLU A 170 23.68 -16.84 -10.41
CA GLU A 170 22.24 -17.02 -10.51
C GLU A 170 21.49 -16.15 -9.49
N ILE A 171 21.90 -16.19 -8.22
CA ILE A 171 21.28 -15.39 -7.17
C ILE A 171 21.50 -13.89 -7.43
N SER A 172 22.66 -13.48 -7.94
CA SER A 172 22.90 -12.09 -8.35
C SER A 172 21.92 -11.63 -9.43
N GLY A 173 21.58 -12.50 -10.40
CA GLY A 173 20.51 -12.24 -11.37
C GLY A 173 19.13 -12.03 -10.70
N GLN A 174 18.81 -12.83 -9.69
CA GLN A 174 17.56 -12.70 -8.92
C GLN A 174 17.52 -11.42 -8.07
N VAL A 175 18.65 -11.00 -7.51
CA VAL A 175 18.79 -9.70 -6.82
C VAL A 175 18.53 -8.57 -7.82
N HIS A 176 19.13 -8.61 -9.00
CA HIS A 176 18.94 -7.60 -10.04
C HIS A 176 17.46 -7.44 -10.41
N MET A 177 16.77 -8.55 -10.65
CA MET A 177 15.33 -8.56 -10.95
C MET A 177 14.50 -7.98 -9.80
N SER A 178 14.84 -8.32 -8.56
CA SER A 178 14.15 -7.80 -7.37
C SER A 178 14.36 -6.28 -7.20
N LEU A 179 15.57 -5.78 -7.48
CA LEU A 179 15.88 -4.34 -7.48
C LEU A 179 15.16 -3.58 -8.60
N ALA A 180 15.03 -4.19 -9.78
CA ALA A 180 14.26 -3.62 -10.88
C ALA A 180 12.78 -3.51 -10.52
N LEU A 181 12.20 -4.58 -9.96
CA LEU A 181 10.83 -4.58 -9.46
C LEU A 181 10.62 -3.52 -8.38
N ALA A 182 11.56 -3.40 -7.42
CA ALA A 182 11.53 -2.35 -6.40
C ALA A 182 11.52 -0.95 -7.03
N SER A 183 12.33 -0.72 -8.08
CA SER A 183 12.43 0.59 -8.75
C SER A 183 11.13 0.99 -9.44
N VAL A 184 10.38 0.03 -9.99
CA VAL A 184 9.07 0.26 -10.63
C VAL A 184 7.98 0.48 -9.59
N LYS A 185 8.02 -0.28 -8.49
CA LYS A 185 6.96 -0.31 -7.48
C LYS A 185 7.08 0.83 -6.46
N LEU A 186 8.30 1.20 -6.06
CA LEU A 186 8.54 2.19 -5.00
C LEU A 186 7.87 3.57 -5.25
N PRO A 187 7.82 4.12 -6.48
CA PRO A 187 7.09 5.37 -6.74
C PRO A 187 5.57 5.26 -6.57
N LEU A 188 5.02 4.05 -6.63
CA LEU A 188 3.58 3.78 -6.50
C LEU A 188 3.16 3.54 -5.03
N ILE A 189 4.15 3.44 -4.13
CA ILE A 189 3.98 3.15 -2.72
C ILE A 189 4.02 4.49 -1.96
N MET A 190 2.93 4.81 -1.27
CA MET A 190 2.81 6.01 -0.44
C MET A 190 3.60 5.81 0.86
N LEU A 191 4.88 6.20 0.84
CA LEU A 191 5.78 6.16 2.01
C LEU A 191 6.00 7.54 2.59
N GLU A 192 6.18 7.61 3.91
CA GLU A 192 6.70 8.82 4.56
C GLU A 192 8.09 9.17 3.96
N PRO A 193 8.43 10.46 3.78
CA PRO A 193 9.70 10.86 3.15
C PRO A 193 10.95 10.24 3.77
N GLN A 194 10.94 10.06 5.10
CA GLN A 194 12.03 9.43 5.84
C GLN A 194 12.16 7.93 5.53
N GLN A 195 11.04 7.20 5.48
CA GLN A 195 11.01 5.78 5.10
C GLN A 195 11.46 5.59 3.64
N LEU A 196 10.97 6.43 2.73
CA LEU A 196 11.37 6.42 1.33
C LEU A 196 12.89 6.62 1.18
N THR A 197 13.46 7.55 1.95
CA THR A 197 14.91 7.81 1.94
C THR A 197 15.70 6.62 2.47
N ARG A 198 15.26 6.00 3.57
CA ARG A 198 15.89 4.79 4.14
C ARG A 198 15.88 3.64 3.14
N ILE A 199 14.73 3.37 2.51
CA ILE A 199 14.59 2.31 1.50
C ILE A 199 15.46 2.59 0.27
N LYS A 200 15.47 3.81 -0.25
CA LYS A 200 16.34 4.18 -1.39
C LYS A 200 17.82 4.00 -1.09
N ASN A 201 18.25 4.37 0.12
CA ASN A 201 19.64 4.18 0.55
C ASN A 201 20.00 2.71 0.67
N LEU A 202 19.09 1.89 1.22
CA LEU A 202 19.26 0.44 1.30
C LEU A 202 19.36 -0.19 -0.09
N LEU A 203 18.42 0.10 -1.00
CA LEU A 203 18.42 -0.44 -2.36
C LEU A 203 19.68 -0.04 -3.14
N THR A 204 20.15 1.20 -2.96
CA THR A 204 21.42 1.67 -3.54
C THR A 204 22.60 0.86 -3.01
N ARG A 205 22.64 0.60 -1.70
CA ARG A 205 23.71 -0.20 -1.08
C ARG A 205 23.69 -1.66 -1.54
N ILE A 206 22.51 -2.28 -1.64
CA ILE A 206 22.35 -3.63 -2.19
C ILE A 206 22.84 -3.67 -3.64
N ARG A 207 22.42 -2.71 -4.47
CA ARG A 207 22.86 -2.61 -5.87
C ARG A 207 24.37 -2.53 -5.99
N ALA A 208 25.04 -1.77 -5.13
CA ALA A 208 26.49 -1.60 -5.17
C ALA A 208 27.26 -2.83 -4.65
N LYS A 209 26.64 -3.69 -3.84
CA LYS A 209 27.34 -4.74 -3.09
C LYS A 209 27.00 -6.16 -3.50
N HIS A 210 25.78 -6.47 -3.96
CA HIS A 210 25.38 -7.86 -4.26
C HIS A 210 26.30 -8.62 -5.24
N THR A 211 26.98 -7.89 -6.15
CA THR A 211 28.04 -8.43 -6.98
C THR A 211 29.25 -7.49 -6.88
N PRO A 212 30.27 -7.83 -6.08
CA PRO A 212 31.44 -6.98 -5.92
C PRO A 212 32.25 -6.92 -7.22
N GLY A 213 32.97 -5.82 -7.46
CA GLY A 213 33.70 -5.62 -8.72
C GLY A 213 34.73 -6.71 -9.03
N TRP A 214 35.30 -7.35 -8.00
CA TRP A 214 36.26 -8.44 -8.12
C TRP A 214 35.61 -9.81 -8.36
N TYR A 215 34.27 -9.92 -8.35
CA TYR A 215 33.57 -11.20 -8.52
C TYR A 215 33.95 -11.93 -9.82
N PHE A 216 34.06 -11.20 -10.93
CA PHE A 216 34.42 -11.79 -12.22
C PHE A 216 35.86 -12.30 -12.24
N GLU A 217 36.78 -11.59 -11.58
CA GLU A 217 38.17 -12.03 -11.42
C GLU A 217 38.25 -13.34 -10.61
N LEU A 218 37.44 -13.45 -9.55
CA LEU A 218 37.30 -14.70 -8.79
C LEU A 218 36.71 -15.82 -9.65
N ALA A 219 35.67 -15.53 -10.43
CA ALA A 219 35.04 -16.52 -11.30
C ALA A 219 36.01 -17.05 -12.36
N ASP A 220 36.84 -16.18 -12.93
CA ASP A 220 37.89 -16.55 -13.89
C ASP A 220 38.97 -17.40 -13.22
N ALA A 221 39.44 -17.02 -12.02
CA ALA A 221 40.41 -17.81 -11.25
C ALA A 221 39.88 -19.23 -10.95
N VAL A 222 38.58 -19.33 -10.59
CA VAL A 222 37.89 -20.61 -10.37
C VAL A 222 37.78 -21.42 -11.66
N GLY A 223 37.51 -20.79 -12.80
CA GLY A 223 37.48 -21.43 -14.12
C GLY A 223 38.84 -21.93 -14.57
N GLY A 224 39.91 -21.20 -14.24
CA GLY A 224 41.31 -21.57 -14.52
C GLY A 224 41.85 -22.69 -13.63
N GLY A 225 41.18 -23.00 -12.51
CA GLY A 225 41.60 -24.07 -11.60
C GLY A 225 42.86 -23.76 -10.80
N VAL A 226 43.28 -22.49 -10.73
CA VAL A 226 44.52 -22.09 -10.05
C VAL A 226 44.24 -21.76 -8.57
N LEU A 227 44.50 -22.75 -7.72
CA LEU A 227 44.26 -22.69 -6.27
C LEU A 227 44.87 -21.46 -5.57
N ASP A 228 46.10 -21.09 -5.92
CA ASP A 228 46.80 -19.97 -5.28
C ASP A 228 46.18 -18.62 -5.67
N GLU A 229 45.65 -18.51 -6.89
CA GLU A 229 44.86 -17.34 -7.30
C GLU A 229 43.54 -17.27 -6.54
N MET A 230 42.85 -18.40 -6.35
CA MET A 230 41.62 -18.44 -5.54
C MET A 230 41.88 -18.03 -4.08
N ARG A 231 42.99 -18.48 -3.48
CA ARG A 231 43.41 -18.12 -2.12
C ARG A 231 43.64 -16.62 -1.94
N SER A 232 44.07 -15.91 -2.99
CA SER A 232 44.28 -14.46 -2.92
C SER A 232 43.00 -13.65 -2.64
N TYR A 233 41.81 -14.25 -2.79
CA TYR A 233 40.52 -13.62 -2.50
C TYR A 233 40.01 -13.86 -1.07
N GLN A 234 40.73 -14.62 -0.24
CA GLN A 234 40.27 -14.97 1.11
C GLN A 234 39.90 -13.74 1.95
N GLU A 235 40.80 -12.76 2.06
CA GLU A 235 40.54 -11.54 2.83
C GLU A 235 39.37 -10.73 2.26
N ARG A 236 39.25 -10.67 0.92
CA ARG A 236 38.16 -9.98 0.23
C ARG A 236 36.81 -10.64 0.52
N LEU A 237 36.76 -11.97 0.56
CA LEU A 237 35.57 -12.74 0.89
C LEU A 237 35.16 -12.54 2.36
N VAL A 238 36.10 -12.52 3.30
CA VAL A 238 35.82 -12.24 4.72
C VAL A 238 35.17 -10.88 4.89
N VAL A 239 35.79 -9.82 4.35
CA VAL A 239 35.25 -8.45 4.41
C VAL A 239 33.87 -8.39 3.75
N TYR A 240 33.70 -9.08 2.63
CA TYR A 240 32.45 -9.08 1.91
C TYR A 240 31.30 -9.75 2.68
N VAL A 241 31.56 -10.85 3.38
CA VAL A 241 30.57 -11.51 4.25
C VAL A 241 30.11 -10.56 5.36
N GLU A 242 31.03 -9.80 5.97
CA GLU A 242 30.69 -8.78 6.97
C GLU A 242 29.84 -7.64 6.37
N GLU A 243 30.18 -7.19 5.17
CA GLU A 243 29.39 -6.17 4.46
C GLU A 243 27.96 -6.64 4.16
N LEU A 244 27.79 -7.91 3.77
CA LEU A 244 26.47 -8.51 3.53
C LEU A 244 25.67 -8.69 4.82
N ASN A 245 26.32 -9.08 5.92
CA ASN A 245 25.70 -9.11 7.25
C ASN A 245 25.10 -7.75 7.63
N ALA A 246 25.90 -6.69 7.50
CA ALA A 246 25.45 -5.32 7.79
C ALA A 246 24.32 -4.84 6.87
N ILE A 247 24.22 -5.37 5.65
CA ILE A 247 23.07 -5.12 4.77
C ILE A 247 21.85 -5.89 5.27
N GLY A 248 22.00 -7.16 5.63
CA GLY A 248 20.93 -8.00 6.16
C GLY A 248 20.27 -7.42 7.43
N GLU A 249 21.08 -6.95 8.37
CA GLU A 249 20.60 -6.27 9.60
C GLU A 249 19.77 -5.04 9.27
N LYS A 250 20.25 -4.19 8.35
CA LYS A 250 19.53 -2.98 7.92
C LYS A 250 18.20 -3.27 7.23
N ILE A 251 18.06 -4.41 6.54
CA ILE A 251 16.77 -4.81 5.98
C ILE A 251 15.82 -5.19 7.12
N GLY A 252 16.31 -5.90 8.15
CA GLY A 252 15.56 -6.18 9.38
C GLY A 252 15.06 -4.91 10.05
N ASP A 253 15.94 -3.94 10.26
CA ASP A 253 15.58 -2.66 10.89
C ASP A 253 14.48 -1.90 10.15
N ILE A 254 14.43 -2.02 8.81
CA ILE A 254 13.43 -1.33 7.97
C ILE A 254 12.12 -2.13 7.88
N ALA A 255 12.18 -3.46 7.97
CA ALA A 255 11.00 -4.32 7.85
C ALA A 255 10.21 -4.45 9.16
N TYR A 256 10.84 -4.22 10.32
CA TYR A 256 10.26 -4.42 11.65
C TYR A 256 10.06 -3.12 12.47
N HIS A 257 10.33 -1.94 11.90
CA HIS A 257 10.10 -0.62 12.51
C HIS A 257 9.45 0.37 11.54
#